data_AF-A0A4Y2HBR9-F1
#
_entry.id   AF-A0A4Y2HBR9-F1
#
_cell.length_a   1.000
_cell.length_b   1.000
_cell.length_c   1.000
_cell.angle_alpha   90.00
_cell.angle_beta   90.00
_cell.angle_gamma   90.00
#
_symmetry.space_group_name_H-M   'P 1'
#
loop_
_entity.id
_entity.type
_entity.pdbx_description
1 polymer ?
#
loop_
_entity_poly.entity_id
_entity_poly.type
_entity_poly.pdbx_seq_one_letter_code
_entity_poly.pdbx_strand_id
1 'polypeptide(L)'
;MSWPPNSPDLNPMEHIWDVMERQLRTQTPPCPNSSTLRERCLDIWYNLFPAMYQKLVTSIPRRDAAVLKAKGGATHYCVGGHNVLTLQ
;
A
#
# COMPACT_ATOMS: atom_id res chain seq x y z
N MET A 1 -9.13 -18.99 0.81
CA MET A 1 -9.58 -17.60 0.57
C MET A 1 -9.08 -17.20 -0.80
N SER A 2 -9.97 -17.04 -1.79
CA SER A 2 -9.60 -16.66 -3.16
C SER A 2 -9.53 -15.14 -3.27
N TRP A 3 -8.38 -14.60 -3.65
CA TRP A 3 -8.25 -13.18 -3.94
C TRP A 3 -8.92 -12.85 -5.29
N PRO A 4 -9.86 -11.90 -5.35
CA PRO A 4 -10.43 -11.51 -6.64
C PRO A 4 -9.35 -10.81 -7.50
N PRO A 5 -9.23 -11.14 -8.79
CA PRO A 5 -8.32 -10.45 -9.70
C PRO A 5 -8.64 -8.95 -9.75
N ASN A 6 -7.62 -8.12 -10.00
CA ASN A 6 -7.73 -6.66 -10.09
C ASN A 6 -8.34 -5.98 -8.85
N SER A 7 -8.14 -6.54 -7.65
CA SER A 7 -8.60 -5.95 -6.38
C SER A 7 -7.42 -5.45 -5.52
N PRO A 8 -6.69 -4.41 -5.95
CA PRO A 8 -5.63 -3.81 -5.15
C PRO A 8 -6.18 -3.18 -3.86
N ASP A 9 -7.46 -2.80 -3.85
CA ASP A 9 -8.18 -2.23 -2.69
C ASP A 9 -8.13 -3.13 -1.47
N LEU A 10 -8.16 -4.43 -1.73
CA LEU A 10 -8.09 -5.42 -0.69
C LEU A 10 -6.62 -5.64 -0.28
N ASN A 11 -5.62 -5.38 -1.14
CA ASN A 11 -4.27 -5.93 -1.00
C ASN A 11 -3.50 -5.09 0.01
N PRO A 12 -3.20 -5.65 1.20
CA PRO A 12 -2.51 -4.90 2.23
C PRO A 12 -1.13 -4.41 1.76
N MET A 13 -0.47 -5.17 0.88
CA MET A 13 0.88 -4.87 0.42
C MET A 13 0.94 -3.61 -0.45
N GLU A 14 -0.02 -3.41 -1.35
CA GLU A 14 -0.07 -2.20 -2.20
C GLU A 14 -0.16 -0.93 -1.34
N HIS A 15 -0.99 -0.98 -0.30
CA HIS A 15 -1.17 0.16 0.61
C HIS A 15 0.07 0.44 1.43
N ILE A 16 0.78 -0.60 1.87
CA ILE A 16 2.05 -0.43 2.61
C ILE A 16 3.10 0.21 1.70
N TRP A 17 3.19 -0.23 0.44
CA TRP A 17 4.17 0.27 -0.52
C TRP A 17 3.95 1.75 -0.83
N ASP A 18 2.71 2.16 -1.09
CA ASP A 18 2.37 3.57 -1.33
C ASP A 18 2.69 4.46 -0.13
N VAL A 19 2.43 4.00 1.11
CA VAL A 19 2.80 4.78 2.30
C VAL A 19 4.31 4.88 2.46
N MET A 20 5.05 3.79 2.25
CA MET A 20 6.52 3.80 2.31
C MET A 20 7.10 4.76 1.27
N GLU A 21 6.58 4.73 0.04
CA GLU A 21 7.05 5.58 -1.05
C GLU A 21 6.76 7.06 -0.78
N ARG A 22 5.58 7.40 -0.24
CA ARG A 22 5.24 8.75 0.21
C ARG A 22 6.17 9.23 1.31
N GLN A 23 6.45 8.40 2.31
CA GLN A 23 7.38 8.72 3.39
C GLN A 23 8.79 8.99 2.87
N LEU A 24 9.31 8.13 1.99
CA LEU A 24 10.62 8.33 1.35
C LEU A 24 10.67 9.65 0.57
N ARG A 25 9.63 9.99 -0.19
CA ARG A 25 9.54 11.25 -0.93
C ARG A 25 9.54 12.50 -0.04
N THR A 26 9.03 12.41 1.19
CA THR A 26 9.01 13.53 2.14
C THR A 26 10.35 13.75 2.85
N GLN A 27 11.27 12.79 2.80
CA GLN A 27 12.55 12.92 3.49
C GLN A 27 13.47 13.94 2.81
N THR A 28 14.05 14.83 3.62
CA THR A 28 15.00 15.84 3.17
C THR A 28 16.29 15.73 3.98
N PRO A 29 17.48 15.68 3.37
CA PRO A 29 17.73 15.67 1.92
C PRO A 29 17.35 14.32 1.26
N PRO A 30 17.18 14.30 -0.08
CA PRO A 30 16.98 13.06 -0.84
C PRO A 30 18.08 12.03 -0.57
N CYS A 31 17.76 10.75 -0.74
CA CYS A 31 18.73 9.67 -0.59
C CYS A 31 19.85 9.82 -1.63
N PRO A 32 21.12 10.01 -1.23
CA PRO A 32 22.21 10.27 -2.16
C PRO A 32 22.71 9.03 -2.90
N ASN A 33 22.40 7.82 -2.39
CA ASN A 33 22.81 6.56 -2.97
C ASN A 33 21.86 5.41 -2.55
N SER A 34 22.04 4.25 -3.17
CA SER A 34 21.23 3.05 -2.94
C SER A 34 21.35 2.50 -1.52
N SER A 35 22.51 2.61 -0.87
CA SER A 35 22.72 2.16 0.51
C SER A 35 21.88 2.97 1.50
N THR A 36 21.92 4.30 1.39
CA THR A 36 21.10 5.20 2.22
C THR A 36 19.61 5.02 1.94
N LEU A 37 19.22 4.78 0.69
CA LEU A 37 17.84 4.45 0.35
C LEU A 37 17.38 3.16 1.05
N ARG A 38 18.20 2.10 1.00
CA ARG A 38 17.91 0.82 1.68
C ARG A 38 17.74 1.00 3.18
N GLU A 39 18.63 1.74 3.83
CA GLU A 39 18.56 2.02 5.27
C GLU A 39 17.28 2.76 5.64
N ARG A 40 16.92 3.81 4.88
CA ARG A 40 15.68 4.57 5.11
C ARG A 40 14.42 3.73 4.86
N CYS A 41 14.43 2.86 3.84
CA CYS A 41 13.34 1.91 3.63
C CYS A 41 13.15 0.97 4.83
N LEU A 42 14.25 0.46 5.39
CA LEU A 42 14.21 -0.40 6.58
C LEU A 42 13.71 0.36 7.81
N ASP A 43 14.18 1.58 8.02
CA ASP A 43 13.74 2.41 9.15
C ASP A 43 12.23 2.73 9.06
N ILE A 44 11.77 3.17 7.88
CA ILE A 44 10.34 3.39 7.60
C ILE A 44 9.55 2.11 7.83
N TRP A 45 10.04 0.96 7.35
CA TRP A 45 9.39 -0.32 7.55
C TRP A 45 9.23 -0.62 9.03
N TYR A 46 10.31 -0.66 9.82
CA TYR A 46 10.24 -1.02 11.23
C TYR A 46 9.40 -0.04 12.08
N ASN A 47 9.44 1.26 11.75
CA ASN A 47 8.69 2.28 12.48
C ASN A 47 7.19 2.30 12.13
N LEU A 48 6.82 2.05 10.87
CA LEU A 48 5.42 2.09 10.43
C LEU A 48 4.70 0.74 10.55
N PHE A 49 5.43 -0.36 10.36
CA PHE A 49 4.83 -1.67 10.12
C PHE A 49 3.88 -2.13 11.23
N PRO A 50 4.21 -2.05 12.54
CA PRO A 50 3.32 -2.58 13.58
C PRO A 50 1.97 -1.87 13.64
N ALA A 51 1.96 -0.54 13.68
CA ALA A 51 0.73 0.23 13.83
C ALA A 51 -0.09 0.28 12.52
N MET A 52 0.59 0.35 11.38
CA MET A 52 -0.08 0.42 10.08
C MET A 52 -0.67 -0.92 9.67
N TYR A 53 0.05 -2.02 9.89
CA TYR A 53 -0.44 -3.37 9.61
C TYR A 53 -1.72 -3.66 10.40
N GLN A 54 -1.75 -3.33 11.69
CA GLN A 54 -2.95 -3.51 12.52
C GLN A 54 -4.15 -2.70 12.00
N LYS A 55 -3.95 -1.42 11.66
CA LYS A 55 -5.00 -0.58 11.06
C LYS A 55 -5.50 -1.15 9.72
N LEU A 56 -4.60 -1.74 8.95
CA LEU A 56 -4.92 -2.29 7.64
C LEU A 56 -5.73 -3.58 7.76
N VAL A 57 -5.27 -4.54 8.57
CA VAL A 57 -5.99 -5.79 8.86
C VAL A 57 -7.37 -5.52 9.45
N THR A 58 -7.46 -4.62 10.43
CA THR A 58 -8.76 -4.23 11.02
C THR A 58 -9.69 -3.54 10.03
N SER A 59 -9.15 -2.94 8.95
CA SER A 59 -9.97 -2.31 7.91
C SER A 59 -10.51 -3.29 6.86
N ILE A 60 -9.93 -4.50 6.71
CA ILE A 60 -10.27 -5.43 5.62
C ILE A 60 -11.78 -5.74 5.54
N PRO A 61 -12.49 -6.06 6.63
CA PRO A 61 -13.94 -6.33 6.54
C PRO A 61 -14.74 -5.14 5.97
N ARG A 62 -14.31 -3.91 6.28
CA ARG A 62 -14.94 -2.69 5.76
C ARG A 62 -14.62 -2.47 4.28
N ARG A 63 -13.42 -2.84 3.83
CA ARG A 63 -13.03 -2.76 2.41
C ARG A 63 -13.78 -3.80 1.57
N ASP A 64 -13.89 -5.02 2.08
CA ASP A 64 -14.66 -6.09 1.45
C ASP A 64 -16.15 -5.70 1.29
N ALA A 65 -16.76 -5.16 2.34
CA ALA A 65 -18.11 -4.62 2.26
C ALA A 65 -18.25 -3.48 1.22
N ALA A 66 -17.23 -2.65 1.06
CA ALA A 66 -17.23 -1.58 0.06
C ALA A 66 -17.15 -2.14 -1.37
N VAL A 67 -16.31 -3.17 -1.60
CA VAL A 67 -16.21 -3.87 -2.90
C VAL A 67 -17.53 -4.57 -3.24
N LEU A 68 -18.16 -5.25 -2.27
CA LEU A 68 -19.47 -5.86 -2.44
C LEU A 68 -20.54 -4.83 -2.81
N LYS A 69 -20.57 -3.69 -2.10
CA LYS A 69 -21.49 -2.58 -2.41
C LYS A 69 -21.23 -1.98 -3.80
N ALA A 70 -19.98 -1.90 -4.21
CA ALA A 70 -19.57 -1.46 -5.54
C ALA A 70 -19.78 -2.53 -6.63
N LYS A 71 -20.26 -3.73 -6.27
CA LYS A 71 -20.41 -4.89 -7.18
C LYS A 71 -19.10 -5.24 -7.90
N GLY A 72 -17.97 -5.15 -7.19
CA GLY A 72 -16.63 -5.35 -7.75
C GLY A 72 -16.03 -4.13 -8.45
N GLY A 73 -16.73 -2.99 -8.46
CA GLY A 73 -16.19 -1.71 -8.93
C GLY A 73 -15.17 -1.08 -7.97
N ALA A 74 -14.51 -0.03 -8.45
CA ALA A 74 -13.50 0.72 -7.69
C ALA A 74 -14.08 1.31 -6.39
N THR A 75 -13.29 1.27 -5.31
CA THR A 75 -13.64 1.87 -4.01
C THR A 75 -12.74 3.05 -3.69
N HIS A 76 -13.05 3.81 -2.64
CA HIS A 76 -12.16 4.87 -2.16
C HIS A 76 -10.87 4.33 -1.51
N TYR A 77 -10.71 3.01 -1.41
CA TYR A 77 -9.47 2.36 -0.97
C TYR A 77 -8.51 2.06 -2.11
N CYS A 78 -8.91 2.30 -3.38
CA CYS A 78 -7.99 2.25 -4.51
C CYS A 78 -6.80 3.16 -4.22
N VAL A 79 -5.62 2.56 -4.13
CA VAL A 79 -4.36 3.30 -4.12
C VAL A 79 -4.06 3.68 -5.57
N GLY A 80 -3.60 4.93 -5.78
CA GLY A 80 -3.53 5.68 -7.06
C GLY A 80 -3.40 4.85 -8.34
N GLY A 81 -4.04 5.32 -9.43
CA GLY A 81 -4.31 4.67 -10.74
C GLY A 81 -3.15 4.05 -11.54
N HIS A 82 -2.27 3.34 -10.86
CA HIS A 82 -1.25 2.47 -11.38
C HIS A 82 -1.90 1.10 -11.54
N ASN A 83 -2.40 0.84 -12.75
CA ASN A 83 -2.53 -0.53 -13.20
C ASN A 83 -1.13 -1.15 -13.08
N VAL A 84 -0.94 -2.08 -12.15
CA VAL A 84 0.28 -2.89 -12.01
C VAL A 84 0.41 -3.89 -13.20
N LEU A 85 -0.20 -3.59 -14.34
CA LEU A 85 -0.29 -4.44 -15.53
C LEU A 85 0.42 -3.87 -16.77
N THR A 86 1.22 -2.79 -16.66
CA THR A 86 2.00 -2.28 -17.82
C THR A 86 3.51 -2.49 -17.68
N LEU A 87 3.93 -3.62 -17.10
CA LEU A 87 5.27 -4.15 -17.31
C LEU A 87 5.16 -5.55 -17.95
N GLN A 88 4.83 -5.55 -19.24
CA GLN A 88 5.27 -6.54 -20.22
C GLN A 88 6.03 -5.81 -21.33
#